data_AF-A0A1N6YUA0-F1
#
_entry.id   AF-A0A1N6YUA0-F1
#
_cell.length_a   1.000
_cell.length_b   1.000
_cell.length_c   1.000
_cell.angle_alpha   90.00
_cell.angle_beta   90.00
_cell.angle_gamma   90.00
#
_symmetry.space_group_name_H-M   'P 1'
#
loop_
_entity.id
_entity.type
_entity.pdbx_description
1 polymer ?
#
loop_
_entity_poly.entity_id
_entity_poly.type
_entity_poly.pdbx_seq_one_letter_code
_entity_poly.pdbx_strand_id
1 'polypeptide(L)'
;MHTPTRLFHLHFNTQDVSGAERRLAEFGLPLNHRFGHVDGESHALDADDSIPEDFRLRLQDAERGYANVTLAPGRESHFDHLGLCTSEFDAICDRAENAGWSVRDRDGRRTFVMTPWGFRVELHPDGSDVENSLGSWDDAHFEAVELTISATDGDETASQTFGSVFGVVPGLEIRDGEDVWIPRFRLVGDAFSNGSQTETVEIDTKSLF
;
A
#
# COMPACT_ATOMS: atom_id res chain seq x y z
N MET A 1 -10.81 6.58 -19.43
CA MET A 1 -10.95 5.11 -19.42
C MET A 1 -10.44 4.66 -18.06
N HIS A 2 -11.29 4.11 -17.19
CA HIS A 2 -10.80 3.57 -15.93
C HIS A 2 -9.91 2.36 -16.23
N THR A 3 -8.70 2.36 -15.70
CA THR A 3 -7.81 1.20 -15.74
C THR A 3 -8.42 0.09 -14.87
N PRO A 4 -8.32 -1.19 -15.29
CA PRO A 4 -9.01 -2.29 -14.62
C PRO A 4 -8.51 -2.54 -13.20
N THR A 5 -7.29 -2.09 -12.88
CA THR A 5 -6.67 -2.23 -11.57
C THR A 5 -6.01 -0.91 -11.18
N ARG A 6 -6.12 -0.55 -9.90
CA ARG A 6 -5.57 0.67 -9.30
C ARG A 6 -4.85 0.35 -8.00
N LEU A 7 -3.61 0.86 -7.88
CA LEU A 7 -2.83 0.78 -6.65
C LEU A 7 -3.30 1.89 -5.70
N PHE A 8 -3.62 1.52 -4.46
CA PHE A 8 -4.11 2.47 -3.45
C PHE A 8 -3.34 2.42 -2.13
N HIS A 9 -2.58 1.35 -1.89
CA HIS A 9 -2.01 1.10 -0.57
C HIS A 9 -0.59 0.55 -0.62
N LEU A 10 0.26 1.01 0.31
CA LEU A 10 1.56 0.45 0.64
C LEU A 10 1.67 0.24 2.15
N HIS A 11 2.14 -0.93 2.58
CA HIS A 11 2.31 -1.26 3.99
C HIS A 11 3.78 -1.53 4.31
N PHE A 12 4.29 -0.81 5.31
CA PHE A 12 5.64 -1.00 5.83
C PHE A 12 5.61 -1.29 7.32
N ASN A 13 6.52 -2.15 7.74
CA ASN A 13 6.91 -2.25 9.13
C ASN A 13 8.18 -1.43 9.35
N THR A 14 8.31 -0.79 10.51
CA THR A 14 9.46 0.04 10.85
C THR A 14 9.74 0.08 12.35
N GLN A 15 11.01 0.30 12.70
CA GLN A 15 11.44 0.57 14.07
C GLN A 15 11.11 2.02 14.51
N ASP A 16 11.02 2.96 13.57
CA ASP A 16 10.76 4.39 13.82
C ASP A 16 9.48 4.84 13.10
N VAL A 17 8.32 4.45 13.65
CA VAL A 17 7.00 4.81 13.09
C VAL A 17 6.80 6.33 13.07
N SER A 18 7.13 7.02 14.16
CA SER A 18 6.94 8.47 14.27
C SER A 18 7.86 9.27 13.35
N GLY A 19 9.11 8.82 13.13
CA GLY A 19 10.02 9.43 12.17
C GLY A 19 9.53 9.26 10.72
N ALA A 20 9.10 8.04 10.36
CA ALA A 20 8.53 7.76 9.04
C ALA A 20 7.25 8.56 8.77
N GLU A 21 6.34 8.66 9.76
CA GLU A 21 5.13 9.48 9.69
C GLU A 21 5.42 10.94 9.37
N ARG A 22 6.32 11.56 10.14
CA ARG A 22 6.64 12.98 9.97
C ARG A 22 7.19 13.25 8.57
N ARG A 23 8.03 12.34 8.06
CA ARG A 23 8.57 12.46 6.69
C ARG A 23 7.48 12.26 5.63
N LEU A 24 6.57 11.30 5.79
CA LEU A 24 5.42 11.18 4.90
C LEU A 24 4.57 12.46 4.89
N ALA A 25 4.36 13.07 6.05
CA ALA A 25 3.64 14.34 6.16
C ALA A 25 4.36 15.51 5.45
N GLU A 26 5.69 15.57 5.50
CA GLU A 26 6.51 16.54 4.75
C GLU A 26 6.32 16.39 3.23
N PHE A 27 6.01 15.18 2.75
CA PHE A 27 5.72 14.89 1.35
C PHE A 27 4.22 14.93 1.00
N GLY A 28 3.39 15.43 1.92
CA GLY A 28 1.95 15.60 1.68
C GLY A 28 1.11 14.34 1.90
N LEU A 29 1.61 13.31 2.56
CA LEU A 29 0.80 12.22 3.13
C LEU A 29 0.70 12.40 4.65
N PRO A 30 -0.24 13.21 5.15
CA PRO A 30 -0.41 13.40 6.58
C PRO A 30 -0.95 12.12 7.23
N LEU A 31 -0.73 11.99 8.53
CA LEU A 31 -1.44 11.02 9.33
C LEU A 31 -2.95 11.20 9.18
N ASN A 32 -3.66 10.09 9.02
CA ASN A 32 -5.12 10.00 8.99
C ASN A 32 -5.65 9.34 10.26
N HIS A 33 -5.21 8.11 10.55
CA HIS A 33 -5.67 7.33 11.70
C HIS A 33 -4.54 6.58 12.41
N ARG A 34 -4.71 6.36 13.70
CA ARG A 34 -3.91 5.42 14.50
C ARG A 34 -4.79 4.27 14.97
N PHE A 35 -4.31 3.06 14.82
CA PHE A 35 -4.99 1.86 15.26
C PHE A 35 -4.16 1.18 16.34
N GLY A 36 -4.78 0.82 17.44
CA GLY A 36 -4.07 0.26 18.58
C GLY A 36 -5.00 -0.33 19.62
N HIS A 37 -4.49 -0.47 20.83
CA HIS A 37 -5.24 -1.03 21.94
C HIS A 37 -5.12 -0.17 23.19
N VAL A 38 -6.21 -0.09 23.95
CA VAL A 38 -6.32 0.51 25.29
C VAL A 38 -6.96 -0.57 26.15
N ASP A 39 -6.35 -0.91 27.28
CA ASP A 39 -6.82 -2.00 28.16
C ASP A 39 -7.20 -3.34 27.46
N GLY A 40 -6.57 -3.63 26.31
CA GLY A 40 -6.80 -4.84 25.53
C GLY A 40 -7.96 -4.76 24.51
N GLU A 41 -8.71 -3.66 24.48
CA GLU A 41 -9.73 -3.39 23.45
C GLU A 41 -9.11 -2.67 22.26
N SER A 42 -9.63 -2.89 21.05
CA SER A 42 -9.15 -2.23 19.84
C SER A 42 -9.75 -0.84 19.70
N HIS A 43 -8.91 0.16 19.43
CA HIS A 43 -9.30 1.54 19.21
C HIS A 43 -8.72 2.08 17.90
N ALA A 44 -9.51 2.91 17.22
CA ALA A 44 -9.06 3.79 16.17
C ALA A 44 -9.13 5.23 16.71
N LEU A 45 -8.06 5.99 16.49
CA LEU A 45 -7.95 7.40 16.86
C LEU A 45 -7.72 8.20 15.58
N ASP A 46 -8.46 9.29 15.42
CA ASP A 46 -8.21 10.26 14.34
C ASP A 46 -6.86 10.95 14.57
N ALA A 47 -6.32 11.62 13.54
CA ALA A 47 -5.01 12.26 13.60
C ALA A 47 -4.87 13.26 14.78
N ASP A 48 -5.93 14.01 15.05
CA ASP A 48 -6.01 15.08 16.06
C ASP A 48 -6.49 14.58 17.44
N ASP A 49 -6.85 13.30 17.57
CA ASP A 49 -7.31 12.75 18.82
C ASP A 49 -6.19 12.71 19.88
N SER A 50 -6.58 12.95 21.13
CA SER A 50 -5.67 12.77 22.26
C SER A 50 -5.33 11.30 22.42
N ILE A 51 -4.03 10.96 22.41
CA ILE A 51 -3.56 9.58 22.59
C ILE A 51 -3.62 9.22 24.09
N PRO A 52 -4.39 8.19 24.49
CA PRO A 52 -4.39 7.70 25.87
C PRO A 52 -2.99 7.26 26.33
N GLU A 53 -2.67 7.45 27.62
CA GLU A 53 -1.33 7.15 28.15
C GLU A 53 -0.92 5.67 27.98
N ASP A 54 -1.88 4.75 28.00
CA ASP A 54 -1.69 3.30 27.88
C ASP A 54 -1.90 2.79 26.44
N PHE A 55 -2.14 3.67 25.47
CA PHE A 55 -2.39 3.29 24.08
C PHE A 55 -1.18 2.55 23.49
N ARG A 56 -1.42 1.33 23.03
CA ARG A 56 -0.43 0.48 22.36
C ARG A 56 -0.69 0.49 20.86
N LEU A 57 0.13 1.26 20.15
CA LEU A 57 0.07 1.36 18.70
C LEU A 57 0.23 -0.02 18.05
N ARG A 58 -0.67 -0.35 17.14
CA ARG A 58 -0.59 -1.53 16.25
C ARG A 58 -0.14 -1.12 14.85
N LEU A 59 -0.69 -0.04 14.33
CA LEU A 59 -0.31 0.56 13.05
C LEU A 59 -0.92 1.97 12.94
N GLN A 60 -0.45 2.75 11.99
CA GLN A 60 -1.07 4.02 11.64
C GLN A 60 -1.04 4.24 10.14
N ASP A 61 -2.02 4.99 9.65
CA ASP A 61 -2.23 5.24 8.24
C ASP A 61 -1.93 6.70 7.92
N ALA A 62 -1.02 6.92 6.99
CA ALA A 62 -0.83 8.20 6.33
C ALA A 62 -1.61 8.18 5.01
N GLU A 63 -2.54 9.12 4.84
CA GLU A 63 -3.49 9.05 3.73
C GLU A 63 -3.76 10.44 3.14
N ARG A 64 -3.89 10.47 1.82
CA ARG A 64 -4.45 11.60 1.10
C ARG A 64 -5.06 11.10 -0.20
N GLY A 65 -6.27 11.57 -0.50
CA GLY A 65 -6.98 11.14 -1.70
C GLY A 65 -7.10 9.63 -1.76
N TYR A 66 -6.70 9.05 -2.88
CA TYR A 66 -6.70 7.60 -3.12
C TYR A 66 -5.39 6.91 -2.70
N ALA A 67 -4.41 7.64 -2.16
CA ALA A 67 -3.13 7.08 -1.72
C ALA A 67 -3.10 6.90 -0.19
N ASN A 68 -2.80 5.68 0.25
CA ASN A 68 -2.64 5.31 1.64
C ASN A 68 -1.29 4.60 1.86
N VAL A 69 -0.60 4.95 2.94
CA VAL A 69 0.61 4.26 3.41
C VAL A 69 0.42 3.88 4.88
N THR A 70 0.41 2.59 5.19
CA THR A 70 0.39 2.10 6.58
C THR A 70 1.82 1.93 7.10
N LEU A 71 2.04 2.40 8.32
CA LEU A 71 3.24 2.15 9.11
C LEU A 71 2.89 1.32 10.33
N ALA A 72 3.44 0.10 10.42
CA ALA A 72 3.32 -0.77 11.59
C ALA A 72 4.65 -0.83 12.38
N PRO A 73 4.62 -0.92 13.72
CA PRO A 73 5.82 -1.21 14.49
C PRO A 73 6.40 -2.58 14.09
N GLY A 74 7.72 -2.62 13.88
CA GLY A 74 8.46 -3.83 13.53
C GLY A 74 9.85 -3.85 14.16
N ARG A 75 10.44 -5.04 14.29
CA ARG A 75 11.83 -5.19 14.77
C ARG A 75 12.84 -4.72 13.73
N GLU A 76 12.50 -4.85 12.46
CA GLU A 76 13.30 -4.47 11.31
C GLU A 76 12.37 -3.87 10.26
N SER A 77 12.90 -2.93 9.48
CA SER A 77 12.13 -2.30 8.40
C SER A 77 11.95 -3.29 7.26
N HIS A 78 10.71 -3.57 6.88
CA HIS A 78 10.39 -4.42 5.73
C HIS A 78 9.10 -3.95 5.06
N PHE A 79 9.01 -4.21 3.76
CA PHE A 79 7.78 -4.02 3.00
C PHE A 79 6.90 -5.26 3.19
N ASP A 80 5.65 -5.07 3.63
CA ASP A 80 4.75 -6.17 3.97
C ASP A 80 3.76 -6.48 2.84
N HIS A 81 3.06 -5.46 2.33
CA HIS A 81 2.12 -5.64 1.21
C HIS A 81 1.82 -4.34 0.47
N LEU A 82 1.26 -4.49 -0.73
CA LEU A 82 0.56 -3.42 -1.44
C LEU A 82 -0.93 -3.76 -1.56
N GLY A 83 -1.78 -2.76 -1.79
CA GLY A 83 -3.21 -2.95 -2.00
C GLY A 83 -3.70 -2.48 -3.36
N LEU A 84 -4.55 -3.29 -3.98
CA LEU A 84 -5.14 -3.07 -5.30
C LEU A 84 -6.68 -3.06 -5.22
N CYS A 85 -7.30 -2.07 -5.86
CA CYS A 85 -8.72 -2.10 -6.21
C CYS A 85 -8.87 -2.47 -7.69
N THR A 86 -9.82 -3.34 -8.02
CA THR A 86 -9.93 -3.86 -9.38
C THR A 86 -11.34 -4.30 -9.76
N SER A 87 -11.66 -4.17 -11.05
CA SER A 87 -12.85 -4.76 -11.66
C SER A 87 -12.66 -6.24 -12.04
N GLU A 88 -11.43 -6.75 -11.97
CA GLU A 88 -11.03 -8.11 -12.34
C GLU A 88 -10.81 -9.01 -11.12
N PHE A 89 -11.45 -8.69 -9.99
CA PHE A 89 -11.20 -9.31 -8.68
C PHE A 89 -11.21 -10.86 -8.72
N ASP A 90 -12.30 -11.45 -9.18
CA ASP A 90 -12.45 -12.91 -9.25
C ASP A 90 -11.44 -13.53 -10.22
N ALA A 91 -11.22 -12.88 -11.36
CA ALA A 91 -10.28 -13.37 -12.36
C ALA A 91 -8.83 -13.36 -11.85
N ILE A 92 -8.45 -12.35 -11.05
CA ILE A 92 -7.14 -12.31 -10.38
C ILE A 92 -7.02 -13.42 -9.34
N CYS A 93 -8.06 -13.64 -8.52
CA CYS A 93 -8.07 -14.72 -7.54
C CYS A 93 -7.89 -16.08 -8.21
N ASP A 94 -8.66 -16.35 -9.26
CA ASP A 94 -8.58 -17.61 -10.01
C ASP A 94 -7.21 -17.78 -10.67
N ARG A 95 -6.61 -16.72 -11.25
CA ARG A 95 -5.24 -16.79 -11.80
C ARG A 95 -4.20 -17.07 -10.73
N ALA A 96 -4.32 -16.47 -9.55
CA ALA A 96 -3.42 -16.72 -8.43
C ALA A 96 -3.50 -18.18 -7.97
N GLU A 97 -4.70 -18.73 -7.77
CA GLU A 97 -4.91 -20.13 -7.38
C GLU A 97 -4.38 -21.10 -8.45
N ASN A 98 -4.60 -20.80 -9.74
CA ASN A 98 -4.06 -21.59 -10.85
C ASN A 98 -2.52 -21.54 -10.94
N ALA A 99 -1.90 -20.43 -10.52
CA ALA A 99 -0.45 -20.31 -10.37
C ALA A 99 0.09 -21.00 -9.08
N GLY A 100 -0.79 -21.64 -8.30
CA GLY A 100 -0.43 -22.30 -7.03
C GLY A 100 -0.21 -21.33 -5.88
N TRP A 101 -0.63 -20.07 -6.00
CA TRP A 101 -0.54 -19.07 -4.94
C TRP A 101 -1.74 -19.19 -3.99
N SER A 102 -1.53 -18.86 -2.71
CA SER A 102 -2.60 -18.89 -1.72
C SER A 102 -3.41 -17.59 -1.77
N VAL A 103 -4.72 -17.70 -1.97
CA VAL A 103 -5.68 -16.62 -1.75
C VAL A 103 -6.33 -16.83 -0.39
N ARG A 104 -6.31 -15.81 0.46
CA ARG A 104 -6.86 -15.84 1.82
C ARG A 104 -8.02 -14.88 1.94
N ASP A 105 -9.04 -15.29 2.69
CA ASP A 105 -10.21 -14.47 3.02
C ASP A 105 -10.92 -13.89 1.78
N ARG A 106 -11.05 -14.69 0.71
CA ARG A 106 -11.71 -14.32 -0.56
C ARG A 106 -13.14 -13.78 -0.38
N ASP A 107 -13.90 -14.37 0.55
CA ASP A 107 -15.26 -13.94 0.93
C ASP A 107 -15.28 -13.01 2.16
N GLY A 108 -14.09 -12.61 2.64
CA GLY A 108 -13.90 -11.80 3.84
C GLY A 108 -13.84 -10.31 3.55
N ARG A 109 -13.55 -9.53 4.60
CA ARG A 109 -13.43 -8.07 4.50
C ARG A 109 -12.17 -7.60 3.76
N ARG A 110 -11.11 -8.42 3.78
CA ARG A 110 -9.83 -8.13 3.11
C ARG A 110 -9.27 -9.41 2.53
N THR A 111 -9.23 -9.50 1.20
CA THR A 111 -8.62 -10.63 0.51
C THR A 111 -7.12 -10.41 0.38
N PHE A 112 -6.32 -11.43 0.67
CA PHE A 112 -4.88 -11.38 0.47
C PHE A 112 -4.41 -12.47 -0.49
N VAL A 113 -3.68 -12.08 -1.52
CA VAL A 113 -2.91 -12.99 -2.37
C VAL A 113 -1.49 -13.09 -1.82
N MET A 114 -1.07 -14.31 -1.46
CA MET A 114 0.26 -14.59 -0.94
C MET A 114 1.23 -14.78 -2.12
N THR A 115 2.14 -13.83 -2.33
CA THR A 115 3.10 -13.90 -3.44
C THR A 115 4.26 -14.85 -3.10
N PRO A 116 4.97 -15.41 -4.10
CA PRO A 116 6.14 -16.26 -3.87
C PRO A 116 7.35 -15.48 -3.34
N TRP A 117 7.30 -14.15 -3.35
CA TRP A 117 8.41 -13.28 -2.97
C TRP A 117 8.35 -12.83 -1.51
N GLY A 118 7.35 -13.26 -0.74
CA GLY A 118 7.28 -12.98 0.70
C GLY A 118 6.52 -11.71 1.09
N PHE A 119 6.14 -10.85 0.13
CA PHE A 119 5.12 -9.81 0.36
C PHE A 119 3.73 -10.30 -0.06
N ARG A 120 2.69 -9.57 0.32
CA ARG A 120 1.29 -9.90 -0.03
C ARG A 120 0.68 -8.85 -0.94
N VAL A 121 -0.41 -9.19 -1.62
CA VAL A 121 -1.27 -8.23 -2.31
C VAL A 121 -2.62 -8.25 -1.61
N GLU A 122 -2.99 -7.14 -0.97
CA GLU A 122 -4.36 -6.89 -0.53
C GLU A 122 -5.21 -6.58 -1.77
N LEU A 123 -6.27 -7.33 -2.00
CA LEU A 123 -7.08 -7.21 -3.21
C LEU A 123 -8.52 -6.88 -2.82
N HIS A 124 -9.09 -5.90 -3.53
CA HIS A 124 -10.47 -5.47 -3.36
C HIS A 124 -11.18 -5.32 -4.70
N PRO A 125 -12.47 -5.68 -4.79
CA PRO A 125 -13.27 -5.31 -5.94
C PRO A 125 -13.51 -3.79 -5.96
N ASP A 126 -13.68 -3.24 -7.16
CA ASP A 126 -14.16 -1.86 -7.32
C ASP A 126 -15.52 -1.68 -6.61
N GLY A 127 -15.68 -0.54 -5.93
CA GLY A 127 -16.86 -0.22 -5.11
C GLY A 127 -16.92 -0.93 -3.76
N SER A 128 -15.86 -1.62 -3.34
CA SER A 128 -15.74 -2.18 -1.99
C SER A 128 -15.80 -1.12 -0.90
N ASP A 129 -16.10 -1.52 0.34
CA ASP A 129 -16.06 -0.62 1.50
C ASP A 129 -14.68 0.01 1.71
N VAL A 130 -13.61 -0.72 1.38
CA VAL A 130 -12.24 -0.19 1.47
C VAL A 130 -12.04 0.89 0.42
N GLU A 131 -12.40 0.65 -0.85
CA GLU A 131 -12.29 1.69 -1.86
C GLU A 131 -13.15 2.92 -1.53
N ASN A 132 -14.40 2.71 -1.11
CA ASN A 132 -15.33 3.80 -0.80
C ASN A 132 -14.90 4.62 0.42
N SER A 133 -13.98 4.11 1.24
CA SER A 133 -13.40 4.85 2.36
C SER A 133 -12.24 5.76 1.95
N LEU A 134 -11.68 5.58 0.76
CA LEU A 134 -10.61 6.42 0.23
C LEU A 134 -11.14 7.78 -0.24
N GLY A 135 -10.27 8.79 -0.26
CA GLY A 135 -10.54 10.08 -0.87
C GLY A 135 -10.52 10.06 -2.40
N SER A 136 -10.64 11.23 -3.02
CA SER A 136 -10.67 11.36 -4.47
C SER A 136 -9.35 10.94 -5.11
N TRP A 137 -9.43 10.27 -6.27
CA TRP A 137 -8.27 10.00 -7.13
C TRP A 137 -7.56 11.28 -7.57
N ASP A 138 -8.33 12.34 -7.84
CA ASP A 138 -7.79 13.62 -8.31
C ASP A 138 -7.04 14.38 -7.20
N ASP A 139 -7.37 14.13 -5.92
CA ASP A 139 -6.71 14.79 -4.79
C ASP A 139 -5.27 14.32 -4.64
N ALA A 140 -5.06 12.99 -4.59
CA ALA A 140 -3.75 12.35 -4.61
C ALA A 140 -3.88 10.86 -4.97
N HIS A 141 -2.98 10.35 -5.80
CA HIS A 141 -2.83 8.93 -6.10
C HIS A 141 -1.38 8.59 -6.40
N PHE A 142 -1.04 7.31 -6.38
CA PHE A 142 0.27 6.83 -6.81
C PHE A 142 0.37 6.91 -8.34
N GLU A 143 1.26 7.77 -8.86
CA GLU A 143 1.59 7.84 -10.28
C GLU A 143 2.61 6.77 -10.66
N ALA A 144 3.64 6.62 -9.82
CA ALA A 144 4.73 5.69 -10.06
C ALA A 144 5.19 5.08 -8.73
N VAL A 145 5.35 3.76 -8.70
CA VAL A 145 5.86 2.99 -7.57
C VAL A 145 6.86 2.00 -8.11
N GLU A 146 8.10 2.06 -7.60
CA GLU A 146 9.13 1.10 -7.92
C GLU A 146 9.12 0.03 -6.84
N LEU A 147 8.91 -1.24 -7.22
CA LEU A 147 9.02 -2.41 -6.35
C LEU A 147 10.23 -3.23 -6.82
N THR A 148 11.24 -3.33 -5.96
CA THR A 148 12.32 -4.29 -6.15
C THR A 148 11.90 -5.63 -5.57
N ILE A 149 12.22 -6.70 -6.27
CA ILE A 149 11.99 -8.07 -5.84
C ILE A 149 13.31 -8.84 -5.95
N SER A 150 13.66 -9.59 -4.91
CA SER A 150 14.80 -10.50 -4.96
C SER A 150 14.61 -11.51 -6.09
N ALA A 151 15.60 -11.60 -6.98
CA ALA A 151 15.54 -12.49 -8.14
C ALA A 151 15.16 -13.93 -7.71
N THR A 152 14.17 -14.50 -8.38
CA THR A 152 13.81 -15.92 -8.22
C THR A 152 14.59 -16.77 -9.20
N ASP A 153 14.90 -18.01 -8.81
CA ASP A 153 15.46 -19.00 -9.74
C ASP A 153 14.43 -19.31 -10.85
N GLY A 154 14.76 -19.03 -12.11
CA GLY A 154 13.88 -19.32 -13.26
C GLY A 154 14.17 -18.51 -14.52
N ASP A 155 13.46 -18.84 -15.60
CA ASP A 155 13.55 -18.15 -16.90
C ASP A 155 12.59 -16.95 -17.01
N GLU A 156 11.55 -16.88 -16.18
CA GLU A 156 10.60 -15.77 -16.12
C GLU A 156 11.04 -14.72 -15.09
N THR A 157 10.91 -13.44 -15.43
CA THR A 157 11.20 -12.35 -14.49
C THR A 157 10.06 -12.16 -13.50
N ALA A 158 10.35 -11.61 -12.31
CA ALA A 158 9.32 -11.34 -11.31
C ALA A 158 8.18 -10.46 -11.84
N SER A 159 8.51 -9.51 -12.72
CA SER A 159 7.53 -8.65 -13.41
C SER A 159 6.59 -9.46 -14.34
N GLN A 160 7.12 -10.42 -15.10
CA GLN A 160 6.32 -11.29 -15.97
C GLN A 160 5.38 -12.18 -15.15
N THR A 161 5.90 -12.82 -14.11
CA THR A 161 5.11 -13.69 -13.24
C THR A 161 4.04 -12.88 -12.50
N PHE A 162 4.37 -11.70 -11.97
CA PHE A 162 3.39 -10.81 -11.34
C PHE A 162 2.29 -10.38 -12.32
N GLY A 163 2.69 -9.95 -13.53
CA GLY A 163 1.76 -9.52 -14.58
C GLY A 163 0.84 -10.65 -15.07
N SER A 164 1.28 -11.91 -15.03
CA SER A 164 0.44 -13.05 -15.38
C SER A 164 -0.76 -13.25 -14.44
N VAL A 165 -0.61 -12.84 -13.16
CA VAL A 165 -1.66 -12.96 -12.14
C VAL A 165 -2.46 -11.67 -12.02
N PHE A 166 -1.80 -10.53 -11.85
CA PHE A 166 -2.47 -9.25 -11.56
C PHE A 166 -2.80 -8.42 -12.80
N GLY A 167 -2.31 -8.83 -13.98
CA GLY A 167 -2.39 -8.01 -15.18
C GLY A 167 -1.49 -6.78 -15.10
N VAL A 168 -1.80 -5.78 -15.93
CA VAL A 168 -1.11 -4.48 -15.88
C VAL A 168 -1.66 -3.68 -14.71
N VAL A 169 -0.78 -3.28 -13.78
CA VAL A 169 -1.07 -2.32 -12.72
C VAL A 169 -0.41 -1.00 -13.12
N PRO A 170 -1.19 0.01 -13.58
CA PRO A 170 -0.65 1.31 -13.95
C PRO A 170 0.15 1.93 -12.81
N GLY A 171 1.31 2.48 -13.13
CA GLY A 171 2.21 3.11 -12.17
C GLY A 171 3.08 2.15 -11.37
N LEU A 172 2.81 0.85 -11.33
CA LEU A 172 3.68 -0.11 -10.64
C LEU A 172 4.76 -0.65 -11.58
N GLU A 173 6.02 -0.38 -11.26
CA GLU A 173 7.18 -0.93 -11.96
C GLU A 173 7.88 -1.95 -11.06
N ILE A 174 7.96 -3.20 -11.53
CA ILE A 174 8.66 -4.28 -10.83
C ILE A 174 10.05 -4.45 -11.44
N ARG A 175 11.08 -4.42 -10.58
CA ARG A 175 12.48 -4.61 -10.96
C ARG A 175 13.12 -5.71 -10.15
N ASP A 176 14.12 -6.34 -10.75
CA ASP A 176 15.00 -7.24 -10.02
C ASP A 176 15.89 -6.42 -9.07
N GLY A 177 15.98 -6.84 -7.82
CA GLY A 177 16.82 -6.21 -6.80
C GLY A 177 17.39 -7.23 -5.83
N GLU A 178 18.07 -6.74 -4.80
CA GLU A 178 18.62 -7.60 -3.74
C GLU A 178 17.53 -8.01 -2.74
N ASP A 179 16.61 -7.08 -2.44
CA ASP A 179 15.56 -7.24 -1.44
C ASP A 179 14.17 -6.88 -1.99
N VAL A 180 13.14 -7.41 -1.34
CA VAL A 180 11.75 -7.01 -1.57
C VAL A 180 11.47 -5.67 -0.87
N TRP A 181 11.41 -4.60 -1.66
CA TRP A 181 11.32 -3.25 -1.13
C TRP A 181 10.72 -2.27 -2.13
N ILE A 182 10.11 -1.19 -1.65
CA ILE A 182 9.67 -0.08 -2.50
C ILE A 182 10.70 1.03 -2.38
N PRO A 183 11.80 1.13 -3.16
CA PRO A 183 12.82 2.17 -2.97
C PRO A 183 12.27 3.60 -3.10
N ARG A 184 11.27 3.77 -3.96
CA ARG A 184 10.62 5.07 -4.14
C ARG A 184 9.21 4.92 -4.66
N PHE A 185 8.41 5.91 -4.37
CA PHE A 185 7.15 6.13 -5.03
C PHE A 185 6.93 7.61 -5.28
N ARG A 186 5.96 7.89 -6.13
CA ARG A 186 5.61 9.21 -6.56
C ARG A 186 4.11 9.37 -6.48
N LEU A 187 3.72 10.44 -5.82
CA LEU A 187 2.34 10.87 -5.72
C LEU A 187 2.08 11.98 -6.71
N VAL A 188 0.86 11.99 -7.22
CA VAL A 188 0.39 13.06 -8.08
C VAL A 188 -1.06 13.40 -7.72
N GLY A 189 -1.44 14.66 -7.86
CA GLY A 189 -2.80 15.13 -7.58
C GLY A 189 -2.87 16.63 -7.31
N ASP A 190 -4.09 17.14 -7.17
CA ASP A 190 -4.38 18.56 -6.95
C ASP A 190 -3.92 19.03 -5.56
N ALA A 191 -3.82 18.11 -4.59
CA ALA A 191 -3.43 18.47 -3.24
C ALA A 191 -1.93 18.81 -3.09
N PHE A 192 -1.11 18.57 -4.11
CA PHE A 192 0.30 18.93 -4.11
C PHE A 192 0.55 20.33 -4.70
N SER A 193 -0.47 21.04 -5.17
CA SER A 193 -0.35 22.38 -5.75
C SER A 193 -1.20 23.44 -5.05
N ASN A 194 -0.97 24.71 -5.41
CA ASN A 194 -1.85 25.82 -5.05
C ASN A 194 -2.97 26.00 -6.10
N GLY A 195 -3.88 25.04 -6.24
CA GLY A 195 -5.05 25.13 -7.15
C GLY A 195 -5.49 23.77 -7.72
N SER A 196 -6.25 23.77 -8.81
CA SER A 196 -6.64 22.54 -9.55
C SER A 196 -5.59 22.12 -10.59
N GLN A 197 -4.31 22.32 -10.27
CA GLN A 197 -3.21 21.84 -11.11
C GLN A 197 -2.62 20.59 -10.46
N THR A 198 -2.44 19.55 -11.25
CA THR A 198 -1.83 18.32 -10.80
C THR A 198 -0.32 18.53 -10.65
N GLU A 199 0.21 18.32 -9.43
CA GLU A 199 1.63 18.38 -9.12
C GLU A 199 2.15 17.02 -8.62
N THR A 200 3.47 16.86 -8.66
CA THR A 200 4.16 15.59 -8.40
C THR A 200 5.08 15.70 -7.20
N VAL A 201 5.03 14.71 -6.30
CA VAL A 201 5.98 14.55 -5.20
C VAL A 201 6.63 13.18 -5.27
N GLU A 202 7.96 13.13 -5.32
CA GLU A 202 8.75 11.89 -5.30
C GLU A 202 9.31 11.64 -3.90
N ILE A 203 9.18 10.41 -3.42
CA ILE A 203 9.51 9.99 -2.06
C ILE A 203 10.51 8.85 -2.12
N ASP A 204 11.73 9.08 -1.63
CA ASP A 204 12.72 8.03 -1.37
C ASP A 204 12.37 7.34 -0.05
N THR A 205 11.88 6.11 -0.12
CA THR A 205 11.42 5.41 1.08
C THR A 205 12.55 5.01 2.00
N LYS A 206 13.79 4.86 1.51
CA LYS A 206 14.93 4.57 2.38
C LYS A 206 15.22 5.75 3.30
N SER A 207 14.84 6.97 2.90
CA SER A 207 14.92 8.12 3.79
C SER A 207 13.87 8.10 4.92
N LEU A 208 12.80 7.30 4.78
CA LEU A 208 11.76 7.16 5.79
C LEU A 208 12.19 6.32 6.98
N PHE A 209 13.17 5.41 6.83
CA PHE A 209 13.46 4.33 7.77
C PHE A 209 14.91 4.29 8.28
#